data_AF-A0A8C0ILE3-F1
#
_entry.id   AF-A0A8C0ILE3-F1
#
_cell.length_a   1.000
_cell.length_b   1.000
_cell.length_c   1.000
_cell.angle_alpha   90.00
_cell.angle_beta   90.00
_cell.angle_gamma   90.00
#
_symmetry.space_group_name_H-M   'P 1'
#
loop_
_entity.id
_entity.type
_entity.pdbx_description
1 polymer ?
#
loop_
_entity_poly.entity_id
_entity_poly.type
_entity_poly.pdbx_seq_one_letter_code
_entity_poly.pdbx_strand_id
1 'polypeptide(L)'
;MAETPSVPYRTTGSTLLHPLSQLLGIPLDQVNFVACQLFALLAAFWFRIYLSPSNVSSVVRHAFATLFGIYFAVFCFGWYSIHIFVLVMMSYGIMNIASIPNIHRYSFVVAMGYLTLCHISRIYIFNYGILTTDFSGPLMIITQKITTLAFQVHDGIGRQAEDLTAEQNRLAVKIRPSLLEYLSYLLNFMSVIAGPCSNYKDYIAFIEGRHVHMKLLEVNWKQKGYDRLPDPSPTGAVIYKLCITFVSLLLFLTLTKAYPVSYIVDSQFINNTSFLSRLGYLYIVMQASKPKYYFDWYMCNRSGFGIINHSEK
;
A
#
# COMPACT_ATOMS: atom_id res chain seq x y z
N MET A 1 -29.80 -9.98 35.92
CA MET A 1 -29.86 -9.34 34.59
C MET A 1 -28.75 -8.30 34.59
N ALA A 2 -27.53 -8.71 34.23
CA ALA A 2 -26.38 -7.82 34.21
C ALA A 2 -26.23 -7.34 32.77
N GLU A 3 -26.47 -6.05 32.53
CA GLU A 3 -26.06 -5.41 31.29
C GLU A 3 -24.54 -5.51 31.18
N THR A 4 -24.07 -6.30 30.22
CA THR A 4 -22.67 -6.26 29.80
C THR A 4 -22.42 -4.91 29.15
N PRO A 5 -21.33 -4.20 29.50
CA PRO A 5 -21.02 -2.93 28.85
C PRO A 5 -20.59 -3.25 27.42
N SER A 6 -21.50 -3.07 26.46
CA SER A 6 -21.16 -3.03 25.05
C SER A 6 -20.38 -1.74 24.83
N VAL A 7 -19.07 -1.75 25.07
CA VAL A 7 -18.20 -0.69 24.58
C VAL A 7 -18.32 -0.78 23.05
N PRO A 8 -18.99 0.19 22.38
CA PRO A 8 -19.13 0.11 20.95
C PRO A 8 -17.73 0.32 20.39
N TYR A 9 -17.19 -0.68 19.70
CA TYR A 9 -15.97 -0.55 18.92
C TYR A 9 -16.10 0.68 18.00
N ARG A 10 -15.56 1.82 18.43
CA ARG A 10 -15.61 3.07 17.67
C ARG A 10 -14.56 3.00 16.58
N THR A 11 -14.99 2.69 15.36
CA THR A 11 -14.17 2.96 14.18
C THR A 11 -14.03 4.48 14.01
N THR A 12 -12.88 4.95 13.54
CA THR A 12 -12.75 6.33 13.07
C THR A 12 -13.15 6.51 11.62
N GLY A 13 -13.13 5.43 10.84
CA GLY A 13 -13.51 5.44 9.44
C GLY A 13 -15.01 5.60 9.24
N SER A 14 -15.43 5.44 7.99
CA SER A 14 -16.81 5.53 7.57
C SER A 14 -17.72 4.54 8.30
N THR A 15 -18.91 5.00 8.72
CA THR A 15 -19.96 4.15 9.30
C THR A 15 -20.97 3.65 8.28
N LEU A 16 -20.79 4.00 6.99
CA LEU A 16 -21.74 3.67 5.92
C LEU A 16 -21.97 2.17 5.74
N LEU A 17 -20.94 1.34 5.97
CA LEU A 17 -21.01 -0.12 5.81
C LEU A 17 -21.35 -0.86 7.11
N HIS A 18 -21.83 -0.15 8.13
CA HIS A 18 -22.24 -0.77 9.41
C HIS A 18 -23.29 -1.88 9.26
N PRO A 19 -24.34 -1.76 8.41
CA PRO A 19 -25.31 -2.85 8.22
C PRO A 19 -24.65 -4.13 7.67
N LEU A 20 -23.66 -3.99 6.79
CA LEU A 20 -22.92 -5.12 6.21
C LEU A 20 -21.99 -5.76 7.25
N SER A 21 -21.35 -4.96 8.10
CA SER A 21 -20.55 -5.42 9.23
C SER A 21 -21.38 -6.25 10.21
N GLN A 22 -22.60 -5.81 10.55
CA GLN A 22 -23.50 -6.55 11.42
C GLN A 22 -23.98 -7.86 10.78
N LEU A 23 -24.30 -7.84 9.48
CA LEU A 23 -24.74 -9.04 8.75
C LEU A 23 -23.65 -10.11 8.68
N LEU A 24 -22.40 -9.71 8.45
CA LEU A 24 -21.27 -10.63 8.29
C LEU A 24 -20.60 -11.01 9.62
N GLY A 25 -20.87 -10.27 10.71
CA GLY A 25 -20.17 -10.45 11.99
C GLY A 25 -18.68 -10.09 11.92
N ILE A 26 -18.28 -9.23 10.98
CA ILE A 26 -16.89 -8.81 10.74
C ILE A 26 -16.71 -7.37 11.24
N PRO A 27 -15.58 -7.02 11.89
CA PRO A 27 -15.29 -5.64 12.29
C PRO A 27 -15.40 -4.64 11.13
N LEU A 28 -16.03 -3.49 11.39
CA LEU A 28 -16.37 -2.49 10.36
C LEU A 28 -15.14 -1.92 9.64
N ASP A 29 -14.01 -1.77 10.33
CA ASP A 29 -12.73 -1.36 9.74
C ASP A 29 -12.23 -2.34 8.66
N GLN A 30 -12.39 -3.65 8.88
CA GLN A 30 -12.06 -4.67 7.89
C GLN A 30 -13.02 -4.64 6.70
N VAL A 31 -14.32 -4.42 6.95
CA VAL A 31 -15.33 -4.28 5.89
C VAL A 31 -15.02 -3.06 5.02
N ASN A 32 -14.72 -1.91 5.63
CA ASN A 32 -14.34 -0.69 4.92
C ASN A 32 -13.08 -0.90 4.08
N PHE A 33 -12.07 -1.56 4.63
CA PHE A 33 -10.84 -1.88 3.93
C PHE A 33 -11.11 -2.74 2.68
N VAL A 34 -11.85 -3.85 2.81
CA VAL A 34 -12.16 -4.75 1.69
C VAL A 34 -13.00 -4.04 0.63
N ALA A 35 -14.00 -3.25 1.05
CA ALA A 35 -14.82 -2.46 0.13
C ALA A 35 -13.97 -1.45 -0.67
N CYS A 36 -13.04 -0.75 -0.01
CA CYS A 36 -12.09 0.14 -0.68
C CYS A 36 -11.19 -0.61 -1.67
N GLN A 37 -10.69 -1.80 -1.34
CA GLN A 37 -9.85 -2.59 -2.27
C GLN A 37 -10.63 -3.04 -3.51
N LEU A 38 -11.88 -3.49 -3.34
CA LEU A 38 -12.74 -3.88 -4.46
C LEU A 38 -13.06 -2.67 -5.35
N PHE A 39 -13.40 -1.54 -4.74
CA PHE A 39 -13.68 -0.32 -5.50
C PHE A 39 -12.42 0.26 -6.15
N ALA A 40 -11.25 0.17 -5.51
CA ALA A 40 -9.96 0.52 -6.09
C ALA A 40 -9.68 -0.31 -7.36
N LEU A 41 -9.99 -1.60 -7.35
CA LEU A 41 -9.82 -2.46 -8.52
C LEU A 41 -10.75 -2.05 -9.68
N LEU A 42 -12.00 -1.72 -9.39
CA LEU A 42 -12.95 -1.22 -10.39
C LEU A 42 -12.52 0.15 -10.94
N ALA A 43 -12.15 1.07 -10.05
CA ALA A 43 -11.64 2.39 -10.41
C ALA A 43 -10.36 2.30 -11.24
N ALA A 44 -9.50 1.32 -10.99
CA ALA A 44 -8.29 1.06 -11.77
C ALA A 44 -8.59 0.61 -13.20
N PHE A 45 -9.57 -0.28 -13.36
CA PHE A 45 -10.02 -0.72 -14.68
C PHE A 45 -10.61 0.46 -15.46
N TRP A 46 -11.45 1.26 -14.80
CA TRP A 46 -12.02 2.48 -15.37
C TRP A 46 -10.93 3.50 -15.75
N PHE A 47 -9.95 3.72 -14.86
CA PHE A 47 -8.80 4.60 -15.09
C PHE A 47 -8.01 4.18 -16.34
N ARG A 48 -7.79 2.87 -16.55
CA ARG A 48 -7.07 2.36 -17.72
C ARG A 48 -7.83 2.57 -19.03
N ILE A 49 -9.15 2.37 -19.03
CA ILE A 49 -9.97 2.47 -20.24
C ILE A 49 -10.21 3.92 -20.63
N TYR A 50 -10.67 4.75 -19.70
CA TYR A 50 -11.16 6.08 -20.00
C TYR A 50 -10.07 7.15 -19.88
N LEU A 51 -9.15 7.02 -18.91
CA LEU A 51 -8.03 7.94 -18.77
C LEU A 51 -6.79 7.42 -19.48
N SER A 52 -6.89 6.90 -20.70
CA SER A 52 -5.72 6.46 -21.48
C SER A 52 -4.71 7.61 -21.70
N PRO A 53 -3.38 7.37 -21.68
CA PRO A 53 -2.38 8.45 -21.79
C PRO A 53 -2.49 9.23 -23.10
N SER A 54 -3.02 8.59 -24.14
CA SER A 54 -3.25 9.21 -25.46
C SER A 54 -4.39 10.22 -25.47
N ASN A 55 -5.32 10.12 -24.51
CA ASN A 55 -6.58 10.87 -24.52
C ASN A 55 -6.64 11.94 -23.42
N VAL A 56 -5.83 11.80 -22.36
CA VAL A 56 -5.91 12.64 -21.16
C VAL A 56 -4.52 13.07 -20.70
N SER A 57 -4.40 14.32 -20.24
CA SER A 57 -3.14 14.87 -19.75
C SER A 57 -2.63 14.15 -18.50
N SER A 58 -1.30 14.14 -18.32
CA SER A 58 -0.65 13.58 -17.13
C SER A 58 -1.14 14.21 -15.84
N VAL A 59 -1.38 15.53 -15.84
CA VAL A 59 -1.90 16.29 -14.69
C VAL A 59 -3.23 15.72 -14.20
N VAL A 60 -4.19 15.48 -15.11
CA VAL A 60 -5.51 14.94 -14.75
C VAL A 60 -5.38 13.53 -14.20
N ARG A 61 -4.49 12.71 -14.77
CA ARG A 61 -4.24 11.35 -14.30
C ARG A 61 -3.62 11.33 -12.90
N HIS A 62 -2.65 12.20 -12.62
CA HIS A 62 -2.07 12.38 -11.30
C HIS A 62 -3.11 12.87 -10.28
N ALA A 63 -3.89 13.88 -10.65
CA ALA A 63 -4.93 14.43 -9.79
C ALA A 63 -5.99 13.37 -9.46
N PHE A 64 -6.50 12.64 -10.46
CA PHE A 64 -7.45 11.55 -10.25
C PHE A 64 -6.87 10.48 -9.32
N ALA A 65 -5.63 10.05 -9.57
CA ALA A 65 -4.98 9.02 -8.76
C ALA A 65 -4.86 9.45 -7.28
N THR A 66 -4.51 10.71 -7.06
CA THR A 66 -4.34 11.33 -5.73
C THR A 66 -5.69 11.49 -5.02
N LEU A 67 -6.70 12.06 -5.69
CA LEU A 67 -7.99 12.37 -5.09
C LEU A 67 -8.72 11.10 -4.61
N PHE A 68 -8.71 10.04 -5.42
CA PHE A 68 -9.29 8.76 -5.00
C PHE A 68 -8.52 8.14 -3.84
N GLY A 69 -7.19 8.29 -3.79
CA GLY A 69 -6.40 7.74 -2.70
C GLY A 69 -6.57 8.50 -1.39
N ILE A 70 -6.71 9.84 -1.45
CA ILE A 70 -7.12 10.67 -0.31
C ILE A 70 -8.50 10.22 0.18
N TYR A 71 -9.46 10.07 -0.73
CA TYR A 71 -10.80 9.60 -0.39
C TYR A 71 -10.77 8.24 0.30
N PHE A 72 -10.00 7.26 -0.20
CA PHE A 72 -9.87 5.95 0.42
C PHE A 72 -9.20 6.00 1.79
N ALA A 73 -8.16 6.82 1.96
CA ALA A 73 -7.51 6.99 3.26
C ALA A 73 -8.49 7.58 4.29
N VAL A 74 -9.25 8.60 3.93
CA VAL A 74 -10.27 9.20 4.81
C VAL A 74 -11.41 8.22 5.07
N PHE A 75 -11.87 7.48 4.07
CA PHE A 75 -12.96 6.51 4.21
C PHE A 75 -12.58 5.37 5.17
N CYS A 76 -11.37 4.81 5.03
CA CYS A 76 -10.92 3.69 5.87
C CYS A 76 -10.51 4.13 7.27
N PHE A 77 -9.79 5.26 7.41
CA PHE A 77 -9.13 5.64 8.65
C PHE A 77 -9.74 6.87 9.34
N GLY A 78 -10.61 7.62 8.66
CA GLY A 78 -11.24 8.84 9.18
C GLY A 78 -10.21 9.87 9.62
N TRP A 79 -10.42 10.48 10.78
CA TRP A 79 -9.52 11.51 11.33
C TRP A 79 -8.06 11.04 11.48
N TYR A 80 -7.80 9.75 11.67
CA TYR A 80 -6.42 9.25 11.72
C TYR A 80 -5.68 9.36 10.39
N SER A 81 -6.37 9.52 9.25
CA SER A 81 -5.71 9.80 7.98
C SER A 81 -4.91 11.10 8.00
N ILE A 82 -5.16 12.00 8.96
CA ILE A 82 -4.35 13.20 9.15
C ILE A 82 -2.87 12.87 9.37
N HIS A 83 -2.55 11.77 10.07
CA HIS A 83 -1.16 11.38 10.30
C HIS A 83 -0.44 11.02 9.00
N ILE A 84 -1.17 10.40 8.07
CA ILE A 84 -0.66 10.11 6.72
C ILE A 84 -0.34 11.42 5.99
N PHE A 85 -1.29 12.36 5.97
CA PHE A 85 -1.10 13.62 5.25
C PHE A 85 -0.02 14.51 5.87
N VAL A 86 0.07 14.57 7.21
CA VAL A 86 1.12 15.28 7.93
C VAL A 86 2.49 14.73 7.55
N LEU A 87 2.67 13.40 7.59
CA LEU A 87 3.94 12.78 7.22
C LEU A 87 4.33 13.11 5.77
N VAL A 88 3.38 12.94 4.83
CA VAL A 88 3.58 13.23 3.39
C VAL A 88 4.02 14.69 3.20
N MET A 89 3.29 15.64 3.77
CA MET A 89 3.59 17.07 3.57
C MET A 89 4.89 17.50 4.27
N MET A 90 5.13 17.01 5.48
CA MET A 90 6.37 17.28 6.22
C MET A 90 7.60 16.76 5.45
N SER A 91 7.53 15.54 4.93
CA SER A 91 8.62 14.97 4.12
C SER A 91 8.79 15.66 2.77
N TYR A 92 7.72 16.18 2.15
CA TYR A 92 7.86 17.03 0.96
C TYR A 92 8.59 18.34 1.27
N GLY A 93 8.31 18.96 2.42
CA GLY A 93 9.03 20.14 2.88
C GLY A 93 10.53 19.86 3.00
N ILE A 94 10.90 18.75 3.62
CA ILE A 94 12.31 18.32 3.75
C ILE A 94 12.94 18.08 2.38
N MET A 95 12.25 17.40 1.47
CA MET A 95 12.72 17.15 0.10
C MET A 95 13.08 18.46 -0.63
N ASN A 96 12.36 19.55 -0.36
CA ASN A 96 12.58 20.83 -1.02
C ASN A 96 13.54 21.77 -0.28
N ILE A 97 13.62 21.71 1.04
CA ILE A 97 14.43 22.63 1.84
C ILE A 97 15.82 22.07 2.13
N ALA A 98 15.95 20.75 2.28
CA ALA A 98 17.22 20.12 2.61
C ALA A 98 18.26 20.28 1.49
N SER A 99 19.53 20.38 1.88
CA SER A 99 20.65 20.27 0.95
C SER A 99 20.69 18.86 0.35
N ILE A 100 21.09 18.78 -0.91
CA ILE A 100 21.10 17.52 -1.68
C ILE A 100 21.83 16.38 -0.95
N PRO A 101 23.04 16.57 -0.37
CA PRO A 101 23.74 15.48 0.32
C PRO A 101 23.01 14.92 1.56
N ASN A 102 22.13 15.72 2.18
CA ASN A 102 21.47 15.34 3.43
C ASN A 102 19.97 15.00 3.27
N ILE A 103 19.42 15.15 2.07
CA ILE A 103 17.98 14.97 1.78
C ILE A 103 17.45 13.60 2.23
N HIS A 104 18.19 12.53 1.96
CA HIS A 104 17.82 11.16 2.32
C HIS A 104 17.89 10.93 3.84
N ARG A 105 18.90 11.51 4.51
CA ARG A 105 19.09 11.38 5.96
C ARG A 105 17.96 12.07 6.72
N TYR A 106 17.67 13.33 6.38
CA TYR A 106 16.59 14.07 7.04
C TYR A 106 15.21 13.45 6.75
N SER A 107 14.97 13.04 5.50
CA SER A 107 13.71 12.36 5.15
C SER A 107 13.55 11.05 5.91
N PHE A 108 14.62 10.27 6.07
CA PHE A 108 14.61 9.03 6.85
C PHE A 108 14.34 9.27 8.32
N VAL A 109 15.08 10.17 8.97
CA VAL A 109 14.92 10.48 10.40
C VAL A 109 13.50 10.95 10.69
N VAL A 110 12.96 11.84 9.87
CA VAL A 110 11.61 12.36 10.07
C VAL A 110 10.54 11.30 9.79
N ALA A 111 10.65 10.55 8.70
CA ALA A 111 9.63 9.54 8.37
C ALA A 111 9.62 8.36 9.34
N MET A 112 10.80 7.84 9.69
CA MET A 112 10.92 6.77 10.69
C MET A 112 10.59 7.26 12.10
N GLY A 113 11.03 8.47 12.48
CA GLY A 113 10.73 9.07 13.77
C GLY A 113 9.24 9.28 13.97
N TYR A 114 8.55 9.86 12.97
CA TYR A 114 7.11 10.07 13.01
C TYR A 114 6.33 8.76 13.06
N LEU A 115 6.73 7.76 12.26
CA LEU A 115 6.15 6.40 12.31
C LEU A 115 6.32 5.77 13.70
N THR A 116 7.52 5.90 14.29
CA THR A 116 7.83 5.38 15.64
C THR A 116 6.96 6.04 16.68
N LEU A 117 6.82 7.37 16.65
CA LEU A 117 5.93 8.10 17.55
C LEU A 117 4.48 7.64 17.41
N CYS A 118 3.99 7.46 16.18
CA CYS A 118 2.64 6.94 15.94
C CYS A 118 2.47 5.52 16.51
N HIS A 119 3.46 4.63 16.35
CA HIS A 119 3.41 3.29 16.95
C HIS A 119 3.42 3.32 18.48
N ILE A 120 4.24 4.18 19.09
CA ILE A 120 4.27 4.36 20.55
C ILE A 120 2.93 4.89 21.04
N SER A 121 2.41 5.97 20.45
CA SER A 121 1.09 6.52 20.77
C SER A 121 -0.01 5.48 20.61
N ARG A 122 0.08 4.64 19.58
CA ARG A 122 -0.85 3.53 19.35
C ARG A 122 -0.84 2.53 20.50
N ILE A 123 0.32 2.12 21.01
CA ILE A 123 0.40 1.20 22.15
C ILE A 123 -0.37 1.77 23.34
N TYR A 124 -0.18 3.06 23.66
CA TYR A 124 -0.92 3.69 24.75
C TYR A 124 -2.43 3.73 24.46
N ILE A 125 -2.85 4.20 23.28
CA ILE A 125 -4.28 4.32 22.92
C ILE A 125 -4.99 2.96 22.88
N PHE A 126 -4.35 1.91 22.37
CA PHE A 126 -4.92 0.57 22.29
C PHE A 126 -4.97 -0.11 23.67
N ASN A 127 -4.02 0.15 24.56
CA ASN A 127 -4.10 -0.30 25.96
C ASN A 127 -5.29 0.34 26.70
N TYR A 128 -5.71 1.54 26.29
CA TYR A 128 -6.94 2.17 26.80
C TYR A 128 -8.22 1.71 26.08
N GLY A 129 -8.13 0.81 25.10
CA GLY A 129 -9.29 0.19 24.43
C GLY A 129 -10.17 1.15 23.61
N ILE A 130 -9.66 2.35 23.27
CA ILE A 130 -10.50 3.45 22.77
C ILE A 130 -10.79 3.30 21.27
N LEU A 131 -9.84 2.81 20.46
CA LEU A 131 -9.98 2.69 19.00
C LEU A 131 -9.24 1.47 18.44
N THR A 132 -9.83 0.79 17.45
CA THR A 132 -9.24 -0.40 16.80
C THR A 132 -8.63 -0.16 15.42
N THR A 133 -8.86 1.00 14.81
CA THR A 133 -8.48 1.28 13.42
C THR A 133 -6.95 1.34 13.25
N ASP A 134 -6.39 0.40 12.48
CA ASP A 134 -4.95 0.34 12.20
C ASP A 134 -4.52 1.27 11.06
N PHE A 135 -4.35 2.55 11.36
CA PHE A 135 -3.80 3.52 10.40
C PHE A 135 -2.27 3.38 10.19
N SER A 136 -1.60 2.58 11.03
CA SER A 136 -0.14 2.43 10.97
C SER A 136 0.31 1.58 9.76
N GLY A 137 -0.55 0.69 9.26
CA GLY A 137 -0.34 -0.06 8.01
C GLY A 137 0.05 0.82 6.81
N PRO A 138 -0.87 1.69 6.34
CA PRO A 138 -0.57 2.66 5.27
C PRO A 138 0.62 3.57 5.60
N LEU A 139 0.76 3.97 6.86
CA LEU A 139 1.85 4.84 7.29
C LEU A 139 3.22 4.18 7.09
N MET A 140 3.35 2.88 7.37
CA MET A 140 4.57 2.10 7.09
C MET A 140 4.94 2.11 5.60
N ILE A 141 3.96 1.87 4.72
CA ILE A 141 4.16 1.87 3.25
C ILE A 141 4.58 3.25 2.76
N ILE A 142 3.96 4.32 3.28
CA ILE A 142 4.31 5.69 2.93
C ILE A 142 5.71 6.05 3.42
N THR A 143 6.10 5.65 4.64
CA THR A 143 7.47 5.82 5.13
C THR A 143 8.48 5.14 4.22
N GLN A 144 8.21 3.90 3.79
CA GLN A 144 9.08 3.20 2.83
C GLN A 144 9.19 3.98 1.51
N LYS A 145 8.08 4.42 0.93
CA LYS A 145 8.07 5.15 -0.34
C LYS A 145 8.78 6.51 -0.25
N ILE A 146 8.59 7.25 0.85
CA ILE A 146 9.26 8.52 1.12
C ILE A 146 10.77 8.33 1.21
N THR A 147 11.21 7.36 2.00
CA THR A 147 12.64 7.09 2.21
C THR A 147 13.31 6.61 0.94
N THR A 148 12.70 5.65 0.22
CA THR A 148 13.16 5.20 -1.09
C THR A 148 13.28 6.36 -2.09
N LEU A 149 12.27 7.22 -2.19
CA LEU A 149 12.31 8.39 -3.08
C LEU A 149 13.43 9.36 -2.69
N ALA A 150 13.64 9.61 -1.39
CA ALA A 150 14.68 10.51 -0.94
C ALA A 150 16.09 9.98 -1.27
N PHE A 151 16.31 8.67 -1.17
CA PHE A 151 17.54 8.04 -1.66
C PHE A 151 17.67 8.15 -3.19
N GLN A 152 16.59 7.91 -3.95
CA GLN A 152 16.61 8.03 -5.40
C GLN A 152 16.92 9.47 -5.86
N VAL A 153 16.42 10.50 -5.16
CA VAL A 153 16.73 11.91 -5.44
C VAL A 153 18.16 12.25 -5.06
N HIS A 154 18.65 11.75 -3.92
CA HIS A 154 20.05 11.90 -3.53
C HIS A 154 20.99 11.30 -4.59
N ASP A 155 20.71 10.08 -5.03
CA ASP A 155 21.53 9.39 -6.03
C ASP A 155 21.49 10.09 -7.40
N GLY A 156 20.35 10.70 -7.78
CA GLY A 156 20.22 11.37 -9.08
C GLY A 156 20.74 12.80 -9.16
N ILE A 157 20.76 13.55 -8.05
CA ILE A 157 21.20 14.95 -8.03
C ILE A 157 22.56 15.09 -7.32
N GLY A 158 22.83 14.28 -6.31
CA GLY A 158 23.95 14.43 -5.40
C GLY A 158 25.16 13.54 -5.68
N ARG A 159 25.04 12.59 -6.61
CA ARG A 159 26.10 11.63 -6.93
C ARG A 159 26.36 11.59 -8.44
N GLN A 160 27.60 11.26 -8.80
CA GLN A 160 27.97 11.04 -10.19
C GLN A 160 27.55 9.65 -10.67
N ALA A 161 27.29 9.50 -11.96
CA ALA A 161 26.75 8.26 -12.52
C ALA A 161 27.72 7.07 -12.41
N GLU A 162 29.02 7.36 -12.38
CA GLU A 162 30.13 6.42 -12.26
C GLU A 162 30.22 5.79 -10.87
N ASP A 163 29.73 6.49 -9.85
CA ASP A 163 29.73 6.02 -8.46
C ASP A 163 28.51 5.16 -8.12
N LEU A 164 27.54 5.06 -9.03
CA LEU A 164 26.27 4.36 -8.83
C LEU A 164 26.35 2.93 -9.36
N THR A 165 25.74 1.99 -8.65
CA THR A 165 25.45 0.68 -9.24
C THR A 165 24.47 0.81 -10.39
N ALA A 166 24.43 -0.18 -11.29
CA ALA A 166 23.50 -0.17 -12.43
C ALA A 166 22.04 0.04 -12.01
N GLU A 167 21.61 -0.59 -10.91
CA GLU A 167 20.25 -0.44 -10.39
C GLU A 167 20.00 0.93 -9.76
N GLN A 168 20.98 1.46 -9.01
CA GLN A 168 20.88 2.82 -8.47
C GLN A 168 20.75 3.85 -9.58
N ASN A 169 21.56 3.72 -10.64
CA ASN A 169 21.51 4.61 -11.80
C ASN A 169 20.16 4.52 -12.54
N ARG A 170 19.65 3.30 -12.73
CA ARG A 170 18.31 3.06 -13.31
C ARG A 170 17.22 3.79 -12.52
N LEU A 171 17.27 3.74 -11.20
CA LEU A 171 16.27 4.34 -10.31
C LEU A 171 16.52 5.81 -9.93
N ALA A 172 17.71 6.35 -10.23
CA ALA A 172 18.15 7.69 -9.80
C ALA A 172 17.28 8.83 -10.37
N VAL A 173 16.72 9.65 -9.50
CA VAL A 173 15.82 10.76 -9.85
C VAL A 173 16.62 12.06 -9.97
N LYS A 174 16.80 12.52 -11.22
CA LYS A 174 17.65 13.68 -11.56
C LYS A 174 17.02 15.05 -11.29
N ILE A 175 15.70 15.10 -11.08
CA ILE A 175 14.94 16.33 -10.88
C ILE A 175 13.99 16.11 -9.71
N ARG A 176 13.86 17.10 -8.82
CA ARG A 176 12.93 17.01 -7.69
C ARG A 176 11.48 16.89 -8.19
N PRO A 177 10.69 15.94 -7.66
CA PRO A 177 9.28 15.81 -8.00
C PRO A 177 8.50 17.09 -7.73
N SER A 178 7.59 17.44 -8.65
CA SER A 178 6.56 18.43 -8.36
C SER A 178 5.65 17.94 -7.23
N LEU A 179 4.93 18.86 -6.58
CA LEU A 179 4.02 18.50 -5.49
C LEU A 179 2.96 17.50 -5.97
N LEU A 180 2.42 17.70 -7.18
CA LEU A 180 1.41 16.82 -7.74
C LEU A 180 1.95 15.41 -8.00
N GLU A 181 3.14 15.28 -8.59
CA GLU A 181 3.78 13.97 -8.82
C GLU A 181 4.09 13.27 -7.50
N TYR A 182 4.58 14.02 -6.50
CA TYR A 182 4.89 13.50 -5.17
C TYR A 182 3.64 13.00 -4.44
N LEU A 183 2.58 13.82 -4.40
CA LEU A 183 1.29 13.43 -3.80
C LEU A 183 0.67 12.25 -4.54
N SER A 184 0.71 12.27 -5.87
CA SER A 184 0.22 11.17 -6.70
C SER A 184 0.98 9.90 -6.41
N TYR A 185 2.32 9.95 -6.36
CA TYR A 185 3.12 8.78 -6.04
C TYR A 185 2.76 8.21 -4.67
N LEU A 186 2.71 9.02 -3.61
CA LEU A 186 2.49 8.52 -2.25
C LEU A 186 1.03 8.14 -1.97
N LEU A 187 0.08 8.93 -2.45
CA LEU A 187 -1.35 8.83 -2.16
C LEU A 187 -2.17 8.31 -3.34
N ASN A 188 -1.58 7.49 -4.22
CA ASN A 188 -2.36 6.86 -5.29
C ASN A 188 -3.35 5.83 -4.72
N PHE A 189 -4.59 5.87 -5.20
CA PHE A 189 -5.65 4.96 -4.77
C PHE A 189 -5.34 3.47 -5.00
N MET A 190 -4.39 3.16 -5.88
CA MET A 190 -4.03 1.79 -6.25
C MET A 190 -3.18 1.13 -5.16
N SER A 191 -2.41 1.93 -4.40
CA SER A 191 -1.42 1.40 -3.45
C SER A 191 -1.51 2.00 -2.04
N VAL A 192 -2.28 3.06 -1.82
CA VAL A 192 -2.23 3.84 -0.55
C VAL A 192 -2.63 3.03 0.68
N ILE A 193 -3.56 2.09 0.55
CA ILE A 193 -4.05 1.29 1.69
C ILE A 193 -3.16 0.08 1.98
N ALA A 194 -2.79 -0.70 0.95
CA ALA A 194 -2.04 -1.94 1.13
C ALA A 194 -1.25 -2.38 -0.11
N GLY A 195 -0.79 -1.42 -0.91
CA GLY A 195 -0.06 -1.76 -2.13
C GLY A 195 1.42 -1.96 -1.95
N PRO A 196 2.04 -2.67 -2.91
CA PRO A 196 3.49 -2.83 -2.93
C PRO A 196 4.18 -1.46 -2.99
N CYS A 197 5.35 -1.37 -2.34
CA CYS A 197 6.25 -0.25 -2.52
C CYS A 197 6.84 -0.30 -3.94
N SER A 198 6.28 0.52 -4.83
CA SER A 198 6.79 0.75 -6.17
C SER A 198 7.87 1.82 -6.17
N ASN A 199 8.80 1.78 -7.14
CA ASN A 199 9.74 2.88 -7.33
C ASN A 199 9.05 4.09 -7.97
N TYR A 200 9.55 5.29 -7.67
CA TYR A 200 8.99 6.53 -8.18
C TYR A 200 9.03 6.61 -9.71
N LYS A 201 10.18 6.30 -10.34
CA LYS A 201 10.32 6.34 -11.80
C LYS A 201 9.31 5.44 -12.52
N ASP A 202 9.18 4.21 -12.04
CA ASP A 202 8.24 3.24 -12.62
C ASP A 202 6.80 3.75 -12.49
N TYR A 203 6.46 4.36 -11.35
CA TYR A 203 5.14 4.95 -11.12
C TYR A 203 4.85 6.12 -12.05
N ILE A 204 5.77 7.07 -12.20
CA ILE A 204 5.62 8.21 -13.11
C ILE A 204 5.50 7.72 -14.55
N ALA A 205 6.34 6.78 -14.98
CA ALA A 205 6.26 6.20 -16.31
C ALA A 205 4.90 5.51 -16.57
N PHE A 206 4.31 4.88 -15.56
CA PHE A 206 2.97 4.32 -15.64
C PHE A 206 1.88 5.41 -15.75
N ILE A 207 1.90 6.41 -14.87
CA ILE A 207 0.89 7.47 -14.88
C ILE A 207 0.97 8.32 -16.14
N GLU A 208 2.13 8.55 -16.70
CA GLU A 208 2.27 9.37 -17.91
C GLU A 208 2.19 8.56 -19.21
N GLY A 209 2.07 7.23 -19.13
CA GLY A 209 2.04 6.36 -20.31
C GLY A 209 3.38 6.18 -21.00
N ARG A 210 4.48 6.62 -20.39
CA ARG A 210 5.85 6.43 -20.91
C ARG A 210 6.36 5.00 -20.73
N HIS A 211 5.61 4.11 -20.08
CA HIS A 211 6.04 2.72 -19.82
C HIS A 211 6.38 1.95 -21.11
N VAL A 212 5.68 2.23 -22.22
CA VAL A 212 5.89 1.50 -23.49
C VAL A 212 7.22 1.90 -24.09
N HIS A 213 7.51 3.21 -24.06
CA HIS A 213 8.77 3.77 -24.56
C HIS A 213 9.96 3.34 -23.70
N MET A 214 9.80 3.30 -22.38
CA MET A 214 10.86 2.88 -21.46
C MET A 214 11.17 1.38 -21.57
N LYS A 215 10.15 0.51 -21.73
CA LYS A 215 10.34 -0.91 -22.03
C LYS A 215 10.96 -1.15 -23.41
N LEU A 216 10.58 -0.37 -24.43
CA LEU A 216 11.21 -0.40 -25.76
C LEU A 216 12.68 0.03 -25.76
N LEU A 217 13.12 0.79 -24.74
CA LEU A 217 14.51 1.22 -24.57
C LEU A 217 15.33 0.24 -23.72
N GLU A 218 14.74 -0.39 -22.69
CA GLU A 218 15.42 -1.37 -21.84
C GLU A 218 15.71 -2.68 -22.57
N VAL A 219 14.76 -3.16 -23.40
CA VAL A 219 15.03 -4.26 -24.31
C VAL A 219 15.58 -3.62 -25.58
N ASN A 220 16.80 -3.96 -26.00
CA ASN A 220 17.44 -3.47 -27.23
C ASN A 220 16.67 -3.95 -28.50
N TRP A 221 15.40 -3.53 -28.66
CA TRP A 221 14.40 -4.06 -29.58
C TRP A 221 14.48 -3.42 -30.97
N LYS A 222 15.60 -2.77 -31.28
CA LYS A 222 15.83 -1.99 -32.52
C LYS A 222 15.84 -2.83 -33.81
N GLN A 223 15.40 -4.09 -33.79
CA GLN A 223 15.55 -5.03 -34.90
C GLN A 223 14.25 -5.59 -35.51
N LYS A 224 13.04 -5.18 -35.09
CA LYS A 224 11.80 -5.83 -35.61
C LYS A 224 10.61 -4.97 -36.05
N GLY A 225 10.74 -3.65 -36.19
CA GLY A 225 9.78 -2.85 -36.99
C GLY A 225 8.30 -2.92 -36.57
N TYR A 226 8.00 -3.05 -35.27
CA TYR A 226 6.63 -2.96 -34.75
C TYR A 226 6.43 -1.60 -34.07
N ASP A 227 5.47 -0.81 -34.55
CA ASP A 227 5.18 0.56 -34.06
C ASP A 227 4.47 0.61 -32.70
N ARG A 228 3.94 -0.52 -32.21
CA ARG A 228 3.22 -0.61 -30.93
C ARG A 228 3.48 -1.96 -30.27
N LEU A 229 3.82 -1.94 -28.98
CA LEU A 229 3.77 -3.14 -28.14
C LEU A 229 2.29 -3.56 -28.04
N PRO A 230 1.93 -4.84 -28.24
CA PRO A 230 0.58 -5.29 -27.91
C PRO A 230 0.41 -5.08 -26.41
N ASP A 231 -0.55 -4.26 -25.99
CA ASP A 231 -0.98 -4.25 -24.60
C ASP A 231 -1.42 -5.67 -24.27
N PRO A 232 -0.72 -6.41 -23.40
CA PRO A 232 -1.09 -7.79 -23.10
C PRO A 232 -2.49 -7.75 -22.51
N SER A 233 -3.44 -8.42 -23.16
CA SER A 233 -4.84 -8.51 -22.70
C SER A 233 -4.85 -8.92 -21.23
N PRO A 234 -5.24 -8.02 -20.31
CA PRO A 234 -5.06 -8.25 -18.87
C PRO A 234 -6.07 -9.26 -18.32
N THR A 235 -7.08 -9.65 -19.11
CA THR A 235 -8.30 -10.34 -18.65
C THR A 235 -8.03 -11.75 -18.10
N GLY A 236 -7.24 -12.58 -18.81
CA GLY A 236 -6.95 -13.96 -18.35
C GLY A 236 -6.14 -14.00 -17.05
N ALA A 237 -5.12 -13.16 -16.94
CA ALA A 237 -4.33 -13.01 -15.72
C ALA A 237 -5.10 -12.29 -14.59
N VAL A 238 -6.15 -11.51 -14.90
CA VAL A 238 -7.06 -10.92 -13.89
C VAL A 238 -7.91 -12.03 -13.29
N ILE A 239 -8.54 -12.88 -14.11
CA ILE A 239 -9.44 -13.95 -13.64
C ILE A 239 -8.67 -14.95 -12.76
N TYR A 240 -7.51 -15.44 -13.20
CA TYR A 240 -6.69 -16.37 -12.42
C TYR A 240 -6.31 -15.81 -11.03
N LYS A 241 -5.98 -14.51 -10.95
CA LYS A 241 -5.56 -13.88 -9.69
C LYS A 241 -6.73 -13.42 -8.81
N LEU A 242 -7.90 -13.15 -9.39
CA LEU A 242 -9.15 -13.00 -8.64
C LEU A 242 -9.52 -14.32 -7.95
N CYS A 243 -9.32 -15.47 -8.62
CA CYS A 243 -9.47 -16.77 -7.99
C CYS A 243 -8.49 -16.95 -6.81
N ILE A 244 -7.20 -16.62 -6.98
CA ILE A 244 -6.21 -16.67 -5.88
C ILE A 244 -6.62 -15.77 -4.71
N THR A 245 -7.12 -14.58 -5.01
CA THR A 245 -7.57 -13.59 -4.02
C THR A 245 -8.76 -14.15 -3.24
N PHE A 246 -9.78 -14.68 -3.93
CA PHE A 246 -10.95 -15.30 -3.31
C PHE A 246 -10.56 -16.51 -2.44
N VAL A 247 -9.70 -17.39 -2.94
CA VAL A 247 -9.17 -18.53 -2.19
C VAL A 247 -8.38 -18.07 -0.96
N SER A 248 -7.55 -17.03 -1.08
CA SER A 248 -6.78 -16.47 0.04
C SER A 248 -7.69 -15.88 1.13
N LEU A 249 -8.79 -15.22 0.73
CA LEU A 249 -9.80 -14.70 1.66
C LEU A 249 -10.54 -15.83 2.38
N LEU A 250 -10.99 -16.86 1.65
CA LEU A 250 -11.66 -18.02 2.23
C LEU A 250 -10.75 -18.78 3.21
N LEU A 251 -9.48 -18.98 2.82
CA LEU A 251 -8.48 -19.60 3.69
C LEU A 251 -8.22 -18.73 4.93
N PHE A 252 -8.08 -17.41 4.78
CA PHE A 252 -7.93 -16.50 5.91
C PHE A 252 -9.08 -16.66 6.90
N LEU A 253 -10.32 -16.48 6.45
CA LEU A 253 -11.51 -16.52 7.31
C LEU A 253 -11.68 -17.89 7.99
N THR A 254 -11.41 -18.98 7.28
CA THR A 254 -11.51 -20.34 7.82
C THR A 254 -10.41 -20.62 8.83
N LEU A 255 -9.15 -20.30 8.51
CA LEU A 255 -8.00 -20.62 9.34
C LEU A 255 -7.95 -19.73 10.59
N THR A 256 -8.31 -18.45 10.54
CA THR A 256 -8.37 -17.60 11.74
C THR A 256 -9.50 -17.98 12.68
N LYS A 257 -10.59 -18.56 12.16
CA LYS A 257 -11.68 -19.10 12.99
C LYS A 257 -11.27 -20.41 13.66
N ALA A 258 -10.54 -21.27 12.94
CA ALA A 258 -10.04 -22.55 13.46
C ALA A 258 -8.88 -22.39 14.44
N TYR A 259 -8.00 -21.40 14.22
CA TYR A 259 -6.79 -21.15 15.01
C TYR A 259 -6.76 -19.69 15.51
N PRO A 260 -7.55 -19.36 16.56
CA PRO A 260 -7.63 -18.00 17.06
C PRO A 260 -6.31 -17.56 17.73
N VAL A 261 -5.82 -16.37 17.33
CA VAL A 261 -4.58 -15.78 17.87
C VAL A 261 -4.65 -15.56 19.39
N SER A 262 -5.85 -15.28 19.92
CA SER A 262 -6.08 -15.08 21.36
C SER A 262 -5.70 -16.30 22.20
N TYR A 263 -5.70 -17.50 21.63
CA TYR A 263 -5.32 -18.71 22.34
C TYR A 263 -3.82 -18.77 22.67
N ILE A 264 -2.97 -18.03 21.95
CA ILE A 264 -1.52 -17.98 22.23
C ILE A 264 -1.23 -17.34 23.59
N VAL A 265 -2.03 -16.35 23.98
CA VAL A 265 -1.86 -15.58 25.22
C VAL A 265 -2.71 -16.12 26.36
N ASP A 266 -3.44 -17.21 26.14
CA ASP A 266 -4.30 -17.78 27.17
C ASP A 266 -3.48 -18.44 28.29
N SER A 267 -3.80 -18.07 29.53
CA SER A 267 -3.11 -18.51 30.74
C SER A 267 -3.13 -20.03 30.87
N GLN A 268 -4.25 -20.66 30.49
CA GLN A 268 -4.43 -22.10 30.58
C GLN A 268 -3.60 -22.83 29.52
N PHE A 269 -3.53 -22.30 28.30
CA PHE A 269 -2.66 -22.83 27.26
C PHE A 269 -1.16 -22.67 27.58
N ILE A 270 -0.75 -21.52 28.12
CA ILE A 270 0.66 -21.28 28.47
C ILE A 270 1.13 -22.22 29.58
N ASN A 271 0.30 -22.43 30.60
CA ASN A 271 0.67 -23.21 31.79
C ASN A 271 0.57 -24.72 31.57
N ASN A 272 -0.39 -25.20 30.76
CA ASN A 272 -0.65 -26.64 30.63
C ASN A 272 0.03 -27.29 29.42
N THR A 273 0.66 -26.51 28.53
CA THR A 273 1.16 -27.05 27.25
C THR A 273 2.69 -27.01 27.16
N SER A 274 3.28 -28.08 26.62
CA SER A 274 4.72 -28.16 26.40
C SER A 274 5.23 -27.01 25.51
N PHE A 275 6.50 -26.63 25.67
CA PHE A 275 7.11 -25.57 24.86
C PHE A 275 7.01 -25.85 23.36
N LEU A 276 7.22 -27.10 22.95
CA LEU A 276 7.22 -27.48 21.53
C LEU A 276 5.82 -27.41 20.91
N SER A 277 4.79 -27.78 21.66
CA SER A 277 3.39 -27.62 21.24
C SER A 277 2.99 -26.15 21.13
N ARG A 278 3.48 -25.29 22.04
CA ARG A 278 3.30 -23.84 21.95
C ARG A 278 3.97 -23.25 20.71
N LEU A 279 5.19 -23.68 20.41
CA LEU A 279 5.91 -23.28 19.20
C LEU A 279 5.19 -23.74 17.92
N GLY A 280 4.69 -24.98 17.89
CA GLY A 280 3.93 -25.52 16.78
C GLY A 280 2.61 -24.77 16.55
N TYR A 281 1.87 -24.47 17.61
CA TYR A 281 0.64 -23.68 17.52
C TYR A 281 0.92 -22.25 17.06
N LEU A 282 1.96 -21.60 17.60
CA LEU A 282 2.42 -20.29 17.14
C LEU A 282 2.73 -20.30 15.64
N TYR A 283 3.45 -21.31 15.16
CA TYR A 283 3.73 -21.47 13.73
C TYR A 283 2.44 -21.59 12.90
N ILE A 284 1.49 -22.44 13.30
CA ILE A 284 0.21 -22.61 12.60
C ILE A 284 -0.57 -21.29 12.56
N VAL A 285 -0.66 -20.57 13.68
CA VAL A 285 -1.34 -19.27 13.74
C VAL A 285 -0.67 -18.22 12.86
N MET A 286 0.67 -18.18 12.83
CA MET A 286 1.41 -17.31 11.91
C MET A 286 1.07 -17.65 10.46
N GLN A 287 1.03 -18.93 10.08
CA GLN A 287 0.66 -19.37 8.74
C GLN A 287 -0.80 -19.03 8.41
N ALA A 288 -1.73 -19.20 9.36
CA ALA A 288 -3.14 -18.84 9.24
C ALA A 288 -3.36 -17.33 9.05
N SER A 289 -2.44 -16.51 9.56
CA SER A 289 -2.50 -15.05 9.47
C SER A 289 -1.90 -14.49 8.17
N LYS A 290 -1.12 -15.27 7.41
CA LYS A 290 -0.48 -14.82 6.15
C LYS A 290 -1.45 -14.57 4.99
N PRO A 291 -2.49 -15.41 4.76
CA PRO A 291 -3.42 -15.23 3.65
C PRO A 291 -4.06 -13.84 3.54
N LYS A 292 -4.29 -13.12 4.65
CA LYS A 292 -4.81 -11.73 4.60
C LYS A 292 -3.87 -10.78 3.86
N TYR A 293 -2.55 -10.88 4.11
CA TYR A 293 -1.57 -10.02 3.45
C TYR A 293 -1.41 -10.39 1.97
N TYR A 294 -1.54 -11.67 1.63
CA TYR A 294 -1.55 -12.10 0.23
C TYR A 294 -2.79 -11.58 -0.50
N PHE A 295 -3.97 -11.63 0.12
CA PHE A 295 -5.19 -11.04 -0.43
C PHE A 295 -5.01 -9.55 -0.72
N ASP A 296 -4.56 -8.78 0.26
CA ASP A 296 -4.33 -7.34 0.13
C ASP A 296 -3.31 -7.02 -0.97
N TRP A 297 -2.19 -7.75 -0.95
CA TRP A 297 -1.11 -7.62 -1.91
C TRP A 297 -1.58 -7.92 -3.34
N TYR A 298 -2.27 -9.04 -3.57
CA TYR A 298 -2.73 -9.41 -4.91
C TYR A 298 -3.76 -8.43 -5.47
N MET A 299 -4.63 -7.88 -4.61
CA MET A 299 -5.61 -6.86 -4.98
C MET A 299 -4.94 -5.54 -5.39
N CYS A 300 -4.05 -4.99 -4.55
CA CYS A 300 -3.35 -3.75 -4.87
C CYS A 300 -2.34 -3.88 -6.02
N ASN A 301 -1.71 -5.06 -6.18
CA ASN A 301 -0.83 -5.29 -7.31
C ASN A 301 -1.60 -5.19 -8.65
N ARG A 302 -2.92 -5.40 -8.66
CA ARG A 302 -3.73 -5.37 -9.89
C ARG A 302 -4.43 -4.04 -10.17
N SER A 303 -4.58 -3.17 -9.17
CA SER A 303 -5.21 -1.85 -9.32
C SER A 303 -4.35 -0.84 -10.11
N GLY A 304 -3.24 -1.24 -10.74
CA GLY A 304 -2.67 -0.49 -11.87
C GLY A 304 -1.17 -0.68 -12.09
N PHE A 305 -0.40 -0.99 -11.06
CA PHE A 305 1.06 -1.07 -11.21
C PHE A 305 1.58 -2.49 -11.57
N GLY A 306 1.04 -3.54 -10.96
CA GLY A 306 1.53 -4.91 -11.13
C GLY A 306 1.05 -5.68 -12.34
N ILE A 307 0.13 -5.14 -13.13
CA ILE A 307 -0.19 -5.73 -14.45
C ILE A 307 1.05 -5.65 -15.36
N ILE A 308 1.93 -4.67 -15.15
CA ILE A 308 3.07 -4.38 -16.04
C ILE A 308 4.36 -5.11 -15.60
N ASN A 309 4.55 -5.32 -14.29
CA ASN A 309 5.74 -5.98 -13.73
C ASN A 309 5.63 -7.51 -13.63
N HIS A 310 4.46 -8.09 -13.91
CA HIS A 310 4.23 -9.54 -13.83
C HIS A 310 3.79 -10.18 -15.14
N SER A 311 3.91 -9.48 -16.27
CA SER A 311 3.93 -10.13 -17.60
C SER A 311 5.32 -10.69 -17.97
N GLU A 312 6.26 -10.69 -17.01
CA GLU A 312 7.68 -11.05 -17.21
C GLU A 312 8.10 -12.30 -16.41
N LYS A 313 7.14 -13.15 -16.04
CA LYS A 313 7.44 -14.55 -15.67
C LYS A 313 6.45 -15.49 -16.30
#